data_AF-A0A2E6W7F5-F1
#
_entry.id   AF-A0A2E6W7F5-F1
#
_cell.length_a   1.000
_cell.length_b   1.000
_cell.length_c   1.000
_cell.angle_alpha   90.00
_cell.angle_beta   90.00
_cell.angle_gamma   90.00
#
_symmetry.space_group_name_H-M   'P 1'
#
loop_
_entity.id
_entity.type
_entity.pdbx_description
1 polymer ?
#
loop_
_entity_poly.entity_id
_entity_poly.type
_entity_poly.pdbx_seq_one_letter_code
_entity_poly.pdbx_strand_id
1 'polypeptide(L)'
;MRIKEYTCWWPPLSLIPLTPLAPNRATVLVNGFPIMLAGDKFIVHPSACTNIVIHMCPCGKSLCPKPTPYPCSVLTTEDRGVGHDRTLYPTTLTVFALKRLIARQLDPLGVGFPGFSYPCSSVVAYGSMNVWAG
;
A
#
# COMPACT_ATOMS: atom_id res chain seq x y z
N MET A 1 4.93 -8.51 -12.10
CA MET A 1 4.40 -8.21 -10.75
C MET A 1 4.67 -9.41 -9.87
N ARG A 2 5.51 -9.28 -8.83
CA ARG A 2 5.77 -10.38 -7.88
C ARG A 2 4.76 -10.26 -6.74
N ILE A 3 3.98 -11.30 -6.53
CA ILE A 3 3.06 -11.37 -5.39
C ILE A 3 3.90 -11.77 -4.17
N LYS A 4 3.84 -10.96 -3.09
CA LYS A 4 4.58 -11.20 -1.85
C LYS A 4 4.11 -12.48 -1.17
N GLU A 5 2.79 -12.63 -1.02
CA GLU A 5 2.13 -13.81 -0.47
C GLU A 5 0.92 -14.18 -1.31
N TYR A 6 0.89 -15.40 -1.85
CA TYR A 6 -0.21 -15.87 -2.71
C TYR A 6 -1.46 -16.21 -1.91
N THR A 7 -1.31 -16.50 -0.61
CA THR A 7 -2.41 -16.86 0.30
C THR A 7 -3.15 -15.62 0.82
N CYS A 8 -2.41 -14.55 1.12
CA CYS A 8 -2.95 -13.27 1.56
C CYS A 8 -2.31 -12.15 0.73
N TRP A 9 -2.96 -11.79 -0.37
CA TRP A 9 -2.44 -10.77 -1.31
C TRP A 9 -3.16 -9.43 -1.15
N TRP A 10 -2.50 -8.39 -1.64
CA TRP A 10 -2.98 -7.01 -1.63
C TRP A 10 -3.15 -6.51 -3.07
N PRO A 11 -4.40 -6.43 -3.59
CA PRO A 11 -4.65 -5.99 -4.97
C PRO A 11 -4.31 -4.51 -5.16
N PRO A 12 -4.07 -4.04 -6.40
CA PRO A 12 -3.97 -2.60 -6.67
C PRO A 12 -5.14 -1.82 -6.04
N LEU A 13 -4.83 -0.77 -5.30
CA LEU A 13 -5.80 0.08 -4.62
C LEU A 13 -5.49 1.56 -4.91
N SER A 14 -6.53 2.38 -5.11
CA SER A 14 -6.39 3.80 -5.43
C SER A 14 -5.55 4.56 -4.40
N LEU A 15 -4.77 5.56 -4.86
CA LEU A 15 -3.93 6.42 -4.03
C LEU A 15 -4.70 7.67 -3.59
N ILE A 16 -5.75 7.48 -2.79
CA ILE A 16 -6.55 8.58 -2.23
C ILE A 16 -5.79 9.14 -1.01
N PRO A 17 -5.39 10.43 -0.98
CA PRO A 17 -4.68 11.01 0.15
C PRO A 17 -5.51 11.03 1.43
N LEU A 18 -4.90 10.71 2.57
CA LEU A 18 -5.56 10.79 3.89
C LEU A 18 -5.68 12.22 4.41
N THR A 19 -4.79 13.11 3.97
CA THR A 19 -4.79 14.52 4.36
C THR A 19 -5.54 15.35 3.33
N PRO A 20 -6.39 16.30 3.75
CA PRO A 20 -7.03 17.25 2.84
C PRO A 20 -6.01 18.02 1.99
N LEU A 21 -6.42 18.43 0.79
CA LEU A 21 -5.62 19.30 -0.07
C LEU A 21 -5.54 20.70 0.56
N ALA A 22 -4.45 20.96 1.28
CA ALA A 22 -4.15 22.30 1.78
C ALA A 22 -3.83 23.25 0.60
N PRO A 23 -4.02 24.58 0.75
CA PRO A 23 -3.82 25.54 -0.35
C PRO A 23 -2.44 25.47 -0.99
N ASN A 24 -1.39 25.19 -0.22
CA ASN A 24 -0.05 24.99 -0.73
C ASN A 24 0.05 23.80 -1.72
N ARG A 25 -0.77 22.76 -1.57
CA ARG A 25 -0.83 21.60 -2.48
C ARG A 25 -1.44 21.94 -3.84
N ALA A 26 -2.17 23.05 -3.94
CA ALA A 26 -2.78 23.51 -5.20
C ALA A 26 -1.84 24.36 -6.08
N THR A 27 -0.56 24.52 -5.69
CA THR A 27 0.39 25.41 -6.40
C THR A 27 1.19 24.72 -7.49
N VAL A 28 1.39 23.39 -7.40
CA VAL A 28 2.10 22.60 -8.41
C VAL A 28 1.18 21.48 -8.86
N LEU A 29 0.70 21.62 -10.11
CA LEU A 29 -0.31 20.75 -10.69
C LEU A 29 0.22 20.11 -11.97
N VAL A 30 -0.14 18.85 -12.19
CA VAL A 30 0.06 18.15 -13.46
C VAL A 30 -1.31 17.75 -13.99
N ASN A 31 -1.66 18.23 -15.18
CA ASN A 31 -2.98 18.03 -15.79
C ASN A 31 -4.15 18.46 -14.88
N GLY A 32 -3.96 19.54 -14.11
CA GLY A 32 -4.97 20.04 -13.16
C GLY A 32 -5.04 19.30 -11.83
N PHE A 33 -4.25 18.24 -11.62
CA PHE A 33 -4.21 17.48 -10.38
C PHE A 33 -2.98 17.84 -9.53
N PRO A 34 -3.11 17.94 -8.20
CA PRO A 34 -1.98 18.07 -7.30
C PRO A 34 -1.00 16.91 -7.48
N ILE A 35 0.28 17.23 -7.59
CA ILE A 35 1.33 16.21 -7.64
C ILE A 35 1.47 15.50 -6.29
N MET A 36 1.96 14.27 -6.33
CA MET A 36 2.32 13.51 -5.13
C MET A 36 3.77 13.83 -4.72
N LEU A 37 4.03 13.88 -3.41
CA LEU A 37 5.30 14.29 -2.81
C LEU A 37 5.77 13.30 -1.73
N ALA A 38 7.09 13.25 -1.50
CA ALA A 38 7.71 12.38 -0.51
C ALA A 38 7.07 12.48 0.88
N GLY A 39 6.52 11.38 1.39
CA GLY A 39 5.82 11.32 2.68
C GLY A 39 4.31 11.52 2.61
N ASP A 40 3.72 11.69 1.42
CA ASP A 40 2.28 11.65 1.27
C ASP A 40 1.74 10.28 1.71
N LYS A 41 0.61 10.29 2.42
CA LYS A 41 -0.05 9.08 2.94
C LYS A 41 -1.39 8.88 2.27
N PHE A 42 -1.70 7.63 1.95
CA PHE A 42 -2.94 7.24 1.27
C PHE A 42 -3.80 6.32 2.13
N ILE A 43 -5.05 6.10 1.72
CA ILE A 43 -5.95 5.15 2.40
C ILE A 43 -5.24 3.81 2.66
N VAL A 44 -5.54 3.18 3.79
CA VAL A 44 -4.90 1.92 4.19
C VAL A 44 -5.13 0.83 3.14
N HIS A 45 -4.23 -0.14 3.09
CA HIS A 45 -4.24 -1.21 2.10
C HIS A 45 -4.56 -2.56 2.76
N PRO A 46 -5.83 -2.97 2.84
CA PRO A 46 -6.18 -4.28 3.39
C PRO A 46 -5.98 -5.39 2.37
N SER A 47 -5.61 -6.58 2.84
CA SER A 47 -5.71 -7.80 2.05
C SER A 47 -7.18 -8.13 1.81
N ALA A 48 -7.55 -8.34 0.55
CA ALA A 48 -8.92 -8.60 0.13
C ALA A 48 -9.33 -10.08 0.27
N CYS A 49 -8.39 -10.97 0.62
CA CYS A 49 -8.61 -12.40 0.65
C CYS A 49 -9.07 -12.91 2.01
N THR A 50 -9.54 -14.16 2.00
CA THR A 50 -9.80 -14.97 3.18
C THR A 50 -8.89 -16.18 3.18
N ASN A 51 -8.50 -16.65 4.36
CA ASN A 51 -7.76 -17.89 4.53
C ASN A 51 -8.42 -18.74 5.62
N ILE A 52 -8.18 -20.05 5.60
CA ILE A 52 -8.80 -20.99 6.53
C ILE A 52 -7.80 -21.31 7.65
N VAL A 53 -8.18 -21.02 8.89
CA VAL A 53 -7.47 -21.48 10.07
C VAL A 53 -8.17 -22.73 10.59
N ILE A 54 -7.43 -23.83 10.75
CA ILE A 54 -7.95 -25.07 11.29
C ILE A 54 -7.72 -25.07 12.80
N HIS A 55 -8.79 -24.85 13.56
CA HIS A 55 -8.73 -24.98 15.01
C HIS A 55 -8.86 -26.44 15.41
N MET A 56 -7.93 -26.93 16.23
CA MET A 56 -7.99 -28.28 16.78
C MET A 56 -8.73 -28.25 18.11
N CYS A 57 -10.01 -28.62 18.09
CA CYS A 57 -10.83 -28.67 19.29
C CYS A 57 -10.78 -30.07 19.92
N PRO A 58 -10.54 -30.22 21.24
CA PRO A 58 -10.70 -31.50 21.90
C PRO A 58 -12.18 -31.93 21.87
N CYS A 59 -12.45 -33.11 21.34
CA CYS A 59 -13.77 -33.73 21.33
C CYS A 59 -13.65 -35.11 21.97
N GLY A 60 -13.63 -35.12 23.31
CA GLY A 60 -13.40 -36.34 24.09
C GLY A 60 -11.97 -36.86 23.96
N LYS A 61 -11.81 -38.11 23.49
CA LYS A 61 -10.49 -38.74 23.25
C LYS A 61 -9.92 -38.46 21.84
N SER A 62 -10.63 -37.70 21.01
CA SER A 62 -10.23 -37.33 19.65
C SER A 62 -10.03 -35.83 19.49
N LEU A 63 -9.34 -35.43 18.41
CA LEU A 63 -9.26 -34.04 17.95
C LEU A 63 -10.23 -33.85 16.78
N CYS A 64 -11.05 -32.81 16.85
CA CYS A 64 -11.97 -32.43 15.78
C CYS A 64 -11.44 -31.17 15.10
N PRO A 65 -10.93 -31.27 13.86
CA PRO A 65 -10.53 -30.09 13.10
C PRO A 65 -11.77 -29.26 12.75
N LYS A 66 -11.75 -27.97 13.09
CA LYS A 66 -12.80 -27.01 12.74
C LYS A 66 -12.23 -25.96 11.78
N PRO A 67 -12.36 -26.17 10.45
CA PRO A 67 -11.97 -25.19 9.45
C PRO A 67 -12.78 -23.90 9.65
N THR A 68 -12.11 -22.78 9.89
CA THR A 68 -12.76 -21.49 10.14
C THR A 68 -12.16 -20.43 9.21
N PRO A 69 -12.97 -19.78 8.36
CA PRO A 69 -12.48 -18.74 7.48
C PRO A 69 -12.21 -17.45 8.27
N TYR A 70 -11.06 -16.83 8.02
CA TYR A 70 -10.69 -15.52 8.55
C TYR A 70 -10.31 -14.58 7.41
N PRO A 71 -10.70 -13.30 7.47
CA PRO A 71 -10.14 -12.28 6.58
C PRO A 71 -8.61 -12.23 6.73
N CYS A 72 -7.89 -12.25 5.63
CA CYS A 72 -6.43 -12.16 5.62
C CYS A 72 -5.93 -10.91 6.34
N SER A 73 -6.67 -9.80 6.24
CA SER A 73 -6.39 -8.57 7.00
C SER A 73 -6.22 -8.80 8.51
N VAL A 74 -6.93 -9.79 9.10
CA VAL A 74 -6.81 -10.14 10.52
C VAL A 74 -5.61 -11.06 10.79
N LEU A 75 -5.20 -11.85 9.79
CA LEU A 75 -4.13 -12.85 9.90
C LEU A 75 -2.74 -12.26 9.63
N THR A 76 -2.64 -11.20 8.83
CA THR A 76 -1.38 -10.59 8.43
C THR A 76 -0.92 -9.55 9.45
N THR A 77 0.39 -9.55 9.76
CA THR A 77 0.96 -8.67 10.80
C THR A 77 0.99 -7.21 10.36
N GLU A 78 1.11 -6.99 9.05
CA GLU A 78 1.06 -5.66 8.45
C GLU A 78 -0.33 -5.01 8.57
N ASP A 79 -1.42 -5.76 8.32
CA ASP A 79 -2.77 -5.18 8.23
C ASP A 79 -3.44 -4.97 9.58
N ARG A 80 -3.15 -5.83 10.58
CA ARG A 80 -3.69 -5.71 11.95
C ARG A 80 -5.22 -5.56 11.99
N GLY A 81 -5.90 -6.23 11.07
CA GLY A 81 -7.36 -6.25 10.92
C GLY A 81 -7.95 -5.13 10.05
N VAL A 82 -7.20 -4.07 9.75
CA VAL A 82 -7.73 -2.86 9.08
C VAL A 82 -7.05 -2.60 7.74
N GLY A 83 -5.79 -2.97 7.59
CA GLY A 83 -4.94 -2.66 6.45
C GLY A 83 -3.70 -1.89 6.88
N HIS A 84 -2.66 -1.94 6.06
CA HIS A 84 -1.39 -1.30 6.39
C HIS A 84 -1.20 0.06 5.71
N ASP A 85 -0.28 0.84 6.27
CA ASP A 85 0.02 2.19 5.78
C ASP A 85 0.64 2.17 4.38
N ARG A 86 0.23 3.14 3.56
CA ARG A 86 0.86 3.45 2.29
C ARG A 86 1.42 4.85 2.33
N THR A 87 2.74 4.94 2.44
CA THR A 87 3.47 6.20 2.47
C THR A 87 4.40 6.26 1.27
N LEU A 88 4.34 7.34 0.50
CA LEU A 88 5.16 7.50 -0.69
C LEU A 88 6.63 7.76 -0.34
N TYR A 89 7.53 6.95 -0.91
CA TYR A 89 8.98 7.14 -0.82
C TYR A 89 9.58 7.32 -2.22
N PRO A 90 9.72 8.57 -2.71
CA PRO A 90 10.23 8.81 -4.04
C PRO A 90 11.67 8.38 -4.24
N THR A 91 11.97 7.92 -5.44
CA THR A 91 13.32 7.48 -5.85
C THR A 91 14.09 8.53 -6.65
N THR A 92 13.44 9.63 -7.06
CA THR A 92 14.14 10.76 -7.70
C THR A 92 15.11 11.40 -6.70
N LEU A 93 16.21 11.95 -7.21
CA LEU A 93 17.22 12.66 -6.41
C LEU A 93 17.30 14.15 -6.75
N THR A 94 16.67 14.57 -7.86
CA THR A 94 16.94 15.86 -8.49
C THR A 94 15.69 16.71 -8.65
N VAL A 95 14.50 16.11 -8.65
CA VAL A 95 13.26 16.84 -8.92
C VAL A 95 12.46 17.04 -7.64
N PHE A 96 12.28 18.31 -7.30
CA PHE A 96 11.59 18.74 -6.09
C PHE A 96 10.41 19.64 -6.43
N ALA A 97 9.39 19.57 -5.59
CA ALA A 97 8.34 20.56 -5.52
C ALA A 97 7.92 20.74 -4.07
N LEU A 98 7.60 21.98 -3.69
CA LEU A 98 7.32 22.32 -2.28
C LEU A 98 8.42 21.85 -1.32
N LYS A 99 9.68 21.91 -1.79
CA LYS A 99 10.88 21.46 -1.05
C LYS A 99 10.88 19.96 -0.68
N ARG A 100 10.09 19.14 -1.37
CA ARG A 100 10.01 17.68 -1.21
C ARG A 100 10.22 17.01 -2.56
N LEU A 101 10.79 15.80 -2.56
CA LEU A 101 10.94 15.02 -3.78
C LEU A 101 9.57 14.69 -4.36
N ILE A 102 9.45 14.74 -5.68
CA ILE A 102 8.21 14.40 -6.36
C ILE A 102 8.08 12.90 -6.59
N ALA A 103 6.84 12.40 -6.59
CA ALA A 103 6.57 11.01 -6.94
C ALA A 103 6.73 10.76 -8.43
N ARG A 104 7.06 9.52 -8.76
CA ARG A 104 7.08 8.97 -10.11
C ARG A 104 6.44 7.59 -10.11
N GLN A 105 6.13 7.12 -11.32
CA GLN A 105 5.75 5.73 -11.52
C GLN A 105 6.87 4.82 -10.99
N LEU A 106 6.47 3.71 -10.38
CA LEU A 106 7.32 2.73 -9.69
C LEU A 106 7.91 3.17 -8.35
N ASP A 107 7.66 4.40 -7.88
CA ASP A 107 8.09 4.77 -6.52
C ASP A 107 7.37 3.90 -5.47
N PRO A 108 8.09 3.41 -4.45
CA PRO A 108 7.52 2.55 -3.41
C PRO A 108 6.55 3.28 -2.49
N LEU A 109 5.56 2.53 -1.99
CA LEU A 109 4.55 2.98 -1.04
C LEU A 109 4.86 2.52 0.41
N GLY A 110 6.12 2.18 0.66
CA GLY A 110 6.67 1.86 1.97
C GLY A 110 8.17 2.11 1.98
N VAL A 111 8.80 1.99 3.15
CA VAL A 111 10.25 2.12 3.28
C VAL A 111 10.92 0.97 2.53
N GLY A 112 11.83 1.29 1.60
CA GLY A 112 12.60 0.29 0.85
C GLY A 112 12.70 0.66 -0.63
N PHE A 113 12.73 -0.36 -1.48
CA PHE A 113 12.87 -0.23 -2.94
C PHE A 113 11.60 -0.70 -3.65
N PRO A 114 11.38 -0.29 -4.91
CA PRO A 114 10.24 -0.76 -5.70
C PRO A 114 10.07 -2.29 -5.66
N GLY A 115 8.92 -2.77 -5.17
CA GLY A 115 8.63 -4.20 -5.02
C GLY A 115 9.24 -4.89 -3.80
N PHE A 116 10.07 -4.20 -3.02
CA PHE A 116 10.70 -4.67 -1.78
C PHE A 116 10.67 -3.56 -0.73
N SER A 117 9.45 -3.22 -0.28
CA SER A 117 9.21 -2.19 0.71
C SER A 117 8.24 -2.64 1.81
N TYR A 118 8.33 -2.00 2.98
CA TYR A 118 7.53 -2.31 4.16
C TYR A 118 6.85 -1.04 4.74
N PRO A 119 5.61 -1.10 5.24
CA PRO A 119 4.74 -2.29 5.30
C PRO A 119 4.12 -2.65 3.95
N CYS A 120 4.05 -1.71 3.01
CA CYS A 120 3.52 -1.93 1.67
C CYS A 120 4.63 -2.21 0.66
N SER A 121 4.59 -3.36 -0.01
CA SER A 121 5.48 -3.68 -1.15
C SER A 121 4.96 -3.13 -2.49
N SER A 122 3.80 -2.48 -2.50
CA SER A 122 3.23 -1.87 -3.70
C SER A 122 4.00 -0.63 -4.13
N VAL A 123 3.81 -0.27 -5.39
CA VAL A 123 4.42 0.91 -6.00
C VAL A 123 3.34 1.78 -6.63
N VAL A 124 3.68 3.03 -6.91
CA VAL A 124 2.86 3.90 -7.75
C VAL A 124 2.73 3.28 -9.14
N ALA A 125 1.55 2.77 -9.47
CA ALA A 125 1.31 2.04 -10.71
C ALA A 125 0.98 2.95 -11.91
N TYR A 126 0.52 4.18 -11.65
CA TYR A 126 0.07 5.11 -12.68
C TYR A 126 0.71 6.49 -12.50
N GLY A 127 0.99 7.16 -13.60
CA GLY A 127 1.59 8.48 -13.66
C GLY A 127 1.07 9.31 -14.83
N SER A 128 1.58 10.53 -14.98
CA SER A 128 1.21 11.39 -16.10
C SER A 128 1.78 10.87 -17.43
N MET A 129 1.01 10.97 -18.52
CA MET A 129 1.48 10.59 -19.87
C MET A 129 2.33 11.66 -20.54
N ASN A 130 2.29 12.91 -20.07
CA ASN A 130 2.92 14.07 -20.70
C ASN A 130 3.92 14.82 -19.81
N VAL A 131 4.12 14.38 -18.56
CA VAL A 131 5.10 14.98 -17.65
C VAL A 131 5.94 13.86 -17.05
N TRP A 132 7.24 13.95 -17.28
CA TRP A 132 8.23 12.95 -16.89
C TRP A 132 9.27 13.60 -15.99
N ALA A 133 9.80 12.84 -15.04
CA ALA A 133 10.77 13.35 -14.07
C ALA A 133 11.95 12.40 -13.92
N GLY A 134 13.16 12.99 -13.93
CA GLY A 134 14.43 12.31 -13.67
C GLY A 134 14.61 11.89 -12.23
#